data_AF-A0AB36SC89-F1
#
_entry.id   AF-A0AB36SC89-F1
#
_cell.length_a   1.000
_cell.length_b   1.000
_cell.length_c   1.000
_cell.angle_alpha   90.00
_cell.angle_beta   90.00
_cell.angle_gamma   90.00
#
_symmetry.space_group_name_H-M   'P 1'
#
loop_
_entity.id
_entity.type
_entity.pdbx_description
1 polymer ?
#
loop_
_entity_poly.entity_id
_entity_poly.type
_entity_poly.pdbx_seq_one_letter_code
_entity_poly.pdbx_strand_id
1 'polypeptide(L)'
;MCLNTRNNVVAVHRCHVGSLNASLVHPREVFKSAILNNAASVIVAHQHPSDDITPSKEDINVTKRLVEAGKLLGIEVLDHLVVNSDNGFTSLKERGYI
;
A
#
# COMPACT_ATOMS: atom_id res chain seq x y z
N MET A 1 -5.21 3.04 -2.27
CA MET A 1 -6.68 3.20 -2.17
C MET A 1 -7.03 3.74 -0.81
N CYS A 2 -7.92 4.72 -0.73
CA CYS A 2 -8.41 5.33 0.50
C CYS A 2 -9.84 4.82 0.76
N LEU A 3 -10.13 4.43 2.00
CA LEU A 3 -11.43 3.85 2.37
C LEU A 3 -12.08 4.63 3.51
N ASN A 4 -13.42 4.64 3.52
CA ASN A 4 -14.19 5.13 4.67
C ASN A 4 -14.37 4.06 5.75
N THR A 5 -15.07 4.38 6.84
CA THR A 5 -15.32 3.47 7.98
C THR A 5 -16.16 2.24 7.63
N ARG A 6 -16.77 2.18 6.44
CA ARG A 6 -17.52 1.02 5.92
C ARG A 6 -16.71 0.26 4.85
N ASN A 7 -15.42 0.54 4.71
CA ASN A 7 -14.53 -0.02 3.69
C ASN A 7 -14.97 0.26 2.24
N ASN A 8 -15.76 1.32 2.01
CA ASN A 8 -16.01 1.78 0.65
C ASN A 8 -14.83 2.62 0.17
N VAL A 9 -14.38 2.37 -1.06
CA VAL A 9 -13.33 3.18 -1.70
C VAL A 9 -13.85 4.59 -1.92
N VAL A 10 -13.19 5.57 -1.32
CA VAL A 10 -13.50 7.00 -1.49
C VAL A 10 -12.56 7.67 -2.49
N ALA A 11 -11.33 7.15 -2.63
CA ALA A 11 -10.36 7.65 -3.59
C ALA A 11 -9.31 6.61 -3.96
N VAL A 12 -8.79 6.72 -5.18
CA VAL A 12 -7.63 5.95 -5.65
C VAL A 12 -6.56 6.93 -6.11
N HIS A 13 -5.41 6.89 -5.45
CA HIS A 13 -4.27 7.73 -5.76
C HIS A 13 -3.06 6.88 -6.09
N ARG A 14 -2.38 7.27 -7.16
CA ARG A 14 -1.03 6.78 -7.45
C ARG A 14 -0.05 7.61 -6.64
N CYS A 15 0.37 7.08 -5.50
CA CYS A 15 1.25 7.81 -4.58
C CYS A 15 2.71 7.83 -5.05
N HIS A 16 3.11 6.84 -5.85
CA HIS A 16 4.48 6.71 -6.33
C HIS A 16 4.53 6.00 -7.69
N VAL A 17 5.56 6.32 -8.49
CA VAL A 17 5.97 5.58 -9.69
C VAL A 17 7.44 5.25 -9.52
N GLY A 18 7.77 3.96 -9.54
CA GLY A 18 9.16 3.48 -9.39
C GLY A 18 10.12 4.11 -10.41
N SER A 19 11.40 4.22 -10.02
CA SER A 19 12.51 4.45 -10.96
C SER A 19 13.15 3.11 -11.35
N LEU A 20 14.11 3.12 -12.29
CA LEU A 20 14.80 1.93 -12.79
C LEU A 20 15.49 1.08 -11.69
N ASN A 21 15.95 1.70 -10.60
CA ASN A 21 16.91 1.06 -9.66
C ASN A 21 16.48 1.01 -8.19
N ALA A 22 15.46 1.78 -7.79
CA ALA A 22 14.83 1.70 -6.48
C ALA A 22 13.58 2.57 -6.46
N SER A 23 12.58 2.13 -5.70
CA SER A 23 11.35 2.87 -5.46
C SER A 23 11.22 3.11 -3.95
N LEU A 24 11.81 4.20 -3.47
CA LEU A 24 11.74 4.63 -2.07
C LEU A 24 10.35 5.22 -1.77
N VAL A 25 9.39 4.36 -1.44
CA VAL A 25 8.06 4.81 -1.01
C VAL A 25 8.15 5.39 0.40
N HIS A 26 7.81 6.68 0.54
CA HIS A 26 7.75 7.33 1.85
C HIS A 26 6.33 7.33 2.41
N PRO A 27 6.13 6.98 3.71
CA PRO A 27 4.81 7.01 4.33
C PRO A 27 4.07 8.34 4.18
N ARG A 28 4.78 9.48 4.24
CA ARG A 28 4.18 10.81 4.05
C ARG A 28 3.48 10.98 2.70
N GLU A 29 3.97 10.35 1.64
CA GLU A 29 3.37 10.45 0.30
C GLU A 29 2.09 9.61 0.21
N VAL A 30 2.12 8.41 0.81
CA VAL A 30 0.96 7.53 0.92
C VAL A 30 -0.15 8.19 1.75
N PHE A 31 0.18 8.61 2.98
CA PHE A 31 -0.78 9.15 3.92
C PHE A 31 -1.24 10.58 3.61
N LYS A 32 -0.50 11.37 2.81
CA LYS A 32 -0.99 12.67 2.32
C LYS A 32 -2.34 12.50 1.61
N SER A 33 -2.45 11.49 0.74
CA SER A 33 -3.72 11.22 0.04
C SER A 33 -4.82 10.77 0.99
N ALA A 34 -4.50 9.93 1.97
CA ALA A 34 -5.45 9.45 2.97
C ALA A 34 -6.02 10.60 3.82
N ILE A 35 -5.15 11.49 4.30
CA ILE A 35 -5.51 12.66 5.10
C ILE A 35 -6.40 13.61 4.28
N LEU A 36 -5.99 13.94 3.05
CA LEU A 36 -6.76 14.88 2.21
C LEU A 36 -8.14 14.33 1.80
N ASN A 37 -8.32 13.02 1.78
CA ASN A 37 -9.59 12.37 1.46
C ASN A 37 -10.39 11.94 2.71
N ASN A 38 -9.99 12.33 3.92
CA ASN A 38 -10.62 11.92 5.18
C ASN A 38 -10.79 10.38 5.29
N ALA A 39 -9.78 9.64 4.84
CA ALA A 39 -9.80 8.19 4.85
C ALA A 39 -9.70 7.66 6.28
N ALA A 40 -10.53 6.67 6.61
CA ALA A 40 -10.41 5.91 7.86
C ALA A 40 -9.27 4.88 7.77
N SER A 41 -9.01 4.37 6.56
CA SER A 41 -7.99 3.36 6.31
C SER A 41 -7.51 3.40 4.86
N VAL A 42 -6.43 2.67 4.59
CA VAL A 42 -5.82 2.54 3.26
C VAL A 42 -5.51 1.09 2.90
N ILE A 43 -5.57 0.79 1.61
CA ILE A 43 -4.93 -0.38 1.01
C ILE A 43 -3.89 0.14 0.01
N VAL A 44 -2.66 -0.33 0.11
CA VAL A 44 -1.60 -0.01 -0.85
C VAL A 44 -1.43 -1.15 -1.84
N ALA A 45 -1.11 -0.82 -3.09
CA ALA A 45 -0.85 -1.82 -4.12
C ALA A 45 0.33 -1.35 -4.98
N HIS A 46 1.17 -2.30 -5.37
CA HIS A 46 2.23 -2.06 -6.34
C HIS A 46 2.34 -3.24 -7.32
N GLN A 47 2.95 -2.97 -8.46
CA GLN A 47 3.23 -3.96 -9.48
C GLN A 47 4.74 -3.99 -9.72
N HIS A 48 5.30 -5.20 -9.81
CA HIS A 48 6.69 -5.40 -10.26
C HIS A 48 6.74 -5.41 -11.80
N PRO A 49 7.76 -4.82 -12.43
CA PRO A 49 7.91 -4.89 -13.89
C PRO A 49 8.03 -6.31 -14.46
N SER A 50 8.38 -7.29 -13.63
CA SER A 50 8.48 -8.71 -13.98
C SER A 50 7.15 -9.46 -13.94
N ASP A 51 6.07 -8.82 -13.47
CA ASP A 51 4.75 -9.43 -13.21
C ASP A 51 4.75 -10.60 -12.20
N ASP A 52 5.86 -10.80 -11.48
CA ASP A 52 5.93 -11.67 -10.31
C ASP A 52 5.16 -11.01 -9.15
N ILE A 53 4.32 -11.79 -8.48
CA ILE A 53 3.54 -11.37 -7.32
C ILE A 53 4.21 -11.75 -5.99
N THR A 54 5.42 -12.29 -6.04
CA THR A 54 6.20 -12.65 -4.85
C THR A 54 6.76 -11.38 -4.19
N PRO A 55 6.38 -11.08 -2.93
CA PRO A 55 6.87 -9.88 -2.26
C PRO A 55 8.37 -9.97 -1.98
N SER A 56 9.09 -8.89 -2.30
CA SER A 56 10.49 -8.74 -1.94
C SER A 56 10.66 -8.41 -0.45
N LYS A 57 11.90 -8.47 0.06
CA LYS A 57 12.21 -8.05 1.43
C LYS A 57 11.93 -6.56 1.62
N GLU A 58 12.18 -5.77 0.58
CA GLU A 58 11.92 -4.34 0.51
C GLU A 58 10.43 -4.04 0.63
N ASP A 59 9.58 -4.80 -0.07
CA ASP A 59 8.12 -4.66 0.03
C ASP A 59 7.63 -4.91 1.46
N ILE A 60 8.15 -5.96 2.11
CA ILE A 60 7.82 -6.28 3.51
C ILE A 60 8.29 -5.16 4.45
N ASN A 61 9.48 -4.61 4.25
CA ASN A 61 10.00 -3.52 5.07
C ASN A 61 9.20 -2.22 4.90
N VAL A 62 8.82 -1.89 3.66
CA VAL A 62 7.92 -0.75 3.38
C VAL A 62 6.58 -0.95 4.07
N THR A 63 6.02 -2.17 3.99
CA THR A 63 4.75 -2.53 4.63
C THR A 63 4.78 -2.26 6.13
N LYS A 64 5.78 -2.77 6.82
CA LYS A 64 5.94 -2.57 8.28
C LYS A 64 6.01 -1.08 8.64
N ARG A 65 6.79 -0.30 7.89
CA ARG A 65 6.89 1.16 8.10
C ARG A 65 5.57 1.88 7.86
N LEU A 66 4.79 1.44 6.87
CA LEU A 66 3.46 2.00 6.60
C LEU A 66 2.47 1.65 7.71
N VAL A 67 2.49 0.42 8.21
CA VAL A 67 1.64 -0.02 9.34
C VAL A 67 1.95 0.78 10.60
N GLU A 68 3.23 0.96 10.94
CA GLU A 68 3.66 1.78 12.08
C GLU A 68 3.21 3.24 11.94
N ALA A 69 3.40 3.83 10.76
CA ALA A 69 2.97 5.20 10.49
C ALA A 69 1.43 5.34 10.52
N GLY A 70 0.71 4.36 9.98
CA GLY A 70 -0.75 4.32 10.00
C GLY A 70 -1.31 4.26 11.42
N LYS A 71 -0.69 3.45 12.29
CA LYS A 71 -1.02 3.39 13.71
C LYS A 71 -0.82 4.74 14.41
N LEU A 72 0.28 5.43 14.10
CA LEU A 72 0.55 6.77 14.67
C LEU A 72 -0.46 7.81 14.20
N LEU A 73 -0.87 7.75 12.92
CA LEU A 73 -1.79 8.72 12.31
C LEU A 73 -3.27 8.41 12.58
N GLY A 74 -3.59 7.24 13.11
CA GLY A 74 -4.98 6.77 13.24
C GLY A 74 -5.62 6.42 11.90
N ILE A 75 -4.81 6.02 10.90
CA ILE A 75 -5.26 5.60 9.57
C ILE A 75 -4.71 4.19 9.33
N GLU A 76 -5.57 3.18 9.47
CA GLU A 76 -5.16 1.77 9.39
C GLU A 76 -4.70 1.39 7.97
N VAL A 77 -3.62 0.60 7.87
CA VAL A 77 -3.25 -0.07 6.62
C VAL A 77 -3.90 -1.45 6.62
N LEU A 78 -4.99 -1.60 5.88
CA LEU A 78 -5.76 -2.84 5.86
C LEU A 78 -5.06 -3.97 5.10
N ASP A 79 -4.32 -3.62 4.05
CA ASP A 79 -3.53 -4.57 3.27
C ASP A 79 -2.48 -3.87 2.40
N HIS A 80 -1.49 -4.65 1.96
CA HIS A 80 -0.57 -4.34 0.90
C HIS A 80 -0.61 -5.44 -0.16
N LEU A 81 -0.98 -5.08 -1.39
CA LEU A 81 -1.10 -6.01 -2.50
C LEU A 81 0.08 -5.88 -3.46
N VAL A 82 0.69 -7.01 -3.81
CA VAL A 82 1.51 -7.13 -5.03
C VAL A 82 0.58 -7.61 -6.14
N VAL A 83 0.42 -6.84 -7.21
CA VAL A 83 -0.49 -7.17 -8.33
C VAL A 83 0.29 -7.34 -9.63
N ASN A 84 -0.27 -8.08 -10.58
CA ASN A 84 0.29 -8.20 -11.93
C ASN A 84 -0.76 -7.90 -13.02
N SER A 85 -0.35 -7.93 -14.29
CA SER A 85 -1.21 -7.65 -15.44
C SER A 85 -2.33 -8.67 -15.65
N ASP A 86 -2.18 -9.89 -15.16
CA ASP A 86 -3.08 -11.02 -15.43
C ASP A 86 -4.11 -11.23 -14.31
N ASN A 87 -4.48 -10.15 -13.61
CA ASN A 87 -5.38 -10.14 -12.44
C ASN A 87 -4.92 -11.02 -11.26
N GLY A 88 -3.66 -11.44 -11.24
CA GLY A 88 -3.03 -12.11 -10.11
C GLY A 88 -2.64 -11.10 -9.03
N PHE A 89 -2.72 -11.53 -7.77
CA PHE A 89 -2.22 -10.74 -6.65
C PHE A 89 -1.72 -11.62 -5.50
N THR A 90 -0.86 -11.04 -4.67
CA THR A 90 -0.52 -11.55 -3.34
C THR A 90 -0.87 -10.50 -2.29
N SER A 91 -1.63 -10.89 -1.28
CA SER A 91 -1.88 -10.09 -0.07
C SER A 91 -0.76 -10.30 0.95
N LEU A 92 -0.15 -9.22 1.41
CA LEU A 92 0.83 -9.28 2.49
C LEU A 92 0.16 -9.53 3.84
N LYS A 93 -1.11 -9.16 4.02
CA LYS A 93 -1.90 -9.52 5.20
C LYS A 93 -2.18 -11.02 5.25
N GLU A 94 -2.61 -11.63 4.16
CA GLU A 94 -2.83 -13.09 4.11
C GLU A 94 -1.54 -13.88 4.35
N ARG A 95 -0.39 -13.32 3.94
CA ARG A 95 0.93 -13.88 4.22
C ARG A 95 1.49 -13.57 5.62
N GLY A 96 0.77 -12.82 6.45
CA GLY A 96 1.13 -12.53 7.85
C GLY A 96 2.21 -11.45 8.05
N TYR A 97 2.36 -10.52 7.10
CA TYR A 97 3.29 -9.38 7.22
C TYR A 97 2.65 -8.08 7.75
N ILE A 98 1.33 -8.07 7.91
CA ILE A 98 0.49 -7.02 8.51
C ILE A 98 -0.34 -7.69 9.60
#